data_AF-A0A348WGA6-F1
#
_entry.id   AF-A0A348WGA6-F1
#
_cell.length_a   1.000
_cell.length_b   1.000
_cell.length_c   1.000
_cell.angle_alpha   90.00
_cell.angle_beta   90.00
_cell.angle_gamma   90.00
#
_symmetry.space_group_name_H-M   'P 1'
#
loop_
_entity.id
_entity.type
_entity.pdbx_description
1 polymer ?
#
loop_
_entity_poly.entity_id
_entity_poly.type
_entity_poly.pdbx_seq_one_letter_code
_entity_poly.pdbx_strand_id
1 'polypeptide(L)'
;KQTFIGGASLFAMAGHEAEENKATAAFFEFLTKAETQYFWHRETGYVPITEAAYELAKADGHYDRFPAAETGIKQLSLPAGEHTKGYRMGFYVQIRDVMNREYGRILTGETSVEDAFATIEKEANALLARFSKTQS
;
A
#
# COMPACT_ATOMS: atom_id res chain seq x y z
N LYS A 1 -8.62 -3.77 -14.15
CA LYS A 1 -9.08 -2.74 -13.17
C LYS A 1 -7.87 -2.28 -12.38
N GLN A 2 -7.89 -1.06 -11.83
CA GLN A 2 -6.83 -0.54 -10.97
C GLN A 2 -6.43 -1.52 -9.86
N THR A 3 -5.12 -1.66 -9.64
CA THR A 3 -4.55 -2.24 -8.41
C THR A 3 -4.38 -1.15 -7.35
N PHE A 4 -4.25 -1.51 -6.08
CA PHE A 4 -3.93 -0.55 -5.02
C PHE A 4 -2.51 -0.77 -4.50
N ILE A 5 -1.95 0.25 -3.83
CA ILE A 5 -0.57 0.25 -3.38
C ILE A 5 -0.37 -0.61 -2.11
N GLY A 6 0.79 -1.27 -2.02
CA GLY A 6 1.28 -1.93 -0.80
C GLY A 6 2.37 -1.10 -0.11
N GLY A 7 3.27 -1.75 0.64
CA GLY A 7 4.41 -1.08 1.28
C GLY A 7 4.03 -0.37 2.59
N ALA A 8 4.64 0.80 2.81
CA ALA A 8 4.49 1.59 4.04
C ALA A 8 4.33 3.08 3.71
N SER A 9 3.97 3.86 4.73
CA SER A 9 3.93 5.33 4.68
C SER A 9 4.65 5.91 5.90
N LEU A 10 5.16 7.13 5.76
CA LEU A 10 5.72 7.91 6.87
C LEU A 10 4.60 8.73 7.53
N PHE A 11 4.60 8.78 8.86
CA PHE A 11 3.66 9.58 9.64
C PHE A 11 4.44 10.56 10.52
N ALA A 12 3.94 11.80 10.62
CA ALA A 12 4.39 12.76 11.61
C ALA A 12 3.65 12.52 12.93
N MET A 13 4.39 12.45 14.04
CA MET A 13 3.80 12.23 15.36
C MET A 13 3.25 13.54 15.93
N ALA A 14 2.18 13.47 16.73
CA ALA A 14 1.65 14.62 17.44
C ALA A 14 2.50 14.95 18.70
N GLY A 15 2.35 16.17 19.22
CA GLY A 15 2.98 16.59 20.49
C GLY A 15 4.38 17.20 20.37
N HIS A 16 4.82 17.52 19.16
CA HIS A 16 6.12 18.16 18.89
C HIS A 16 6.01 19.68 18.76
N GLU A 17 7.12 20.37 19.01
CA GLU A 17 7.22 21.84 18.89
C GLU A 17 7.09 22.31 17.43
N ALA A 18 6.77 23.59 17.23
CA ALA A 18 6.56 24.16 15.89
C ALA A 18 7.77 24.00 14.96
N GLU A 19 8.99 24.18 15.49
CA GLU A 19 10.23 24.04 14.71
C GLU A 19 10.49 22.58 14.28
N GLU A 20 10.18 21.60 15.13
CA GLU A 20 10.31 20.17 14.80
C GLU A 20 9.30 19.75 13.73
N ASN A 21 8.06 20.24 13.83
CA ASN A 21 7.04 20.01 12.81
C ASN A 21 7.44 20.64 11.47
N LYS A 22 8.04 21.84 11.49
CA LYS A 22 8.57 22.50 10.29
C LYS A 22 9.70 21.71 9.65
N ALA A 23 10.63 21.15 10.45
CA ALA A 23 11.68 20.27 9.96
C ALA A 23 11.11 18.98 9.33
N THR A 24 10.11 18.38 9.96
CA THR A 24 9.41 17.20 9.42
C THR A 24 8.75 17.49 8.07
N ALA A 25 8.07 18.65 7.95
CA ALA A 25 7.47 19.07 6.69
C ALA A 25 8.52 19.29 5.59
N ALA A 26 9.64 19.96 5.91
CA ALA A 26 10.74 20.16 4.97
C ALA A 26 11.37 18.83 4.52
N PHE A 27 11.42 17.83 5.40
CA PHE A 27 11.89 16.50 5.05
C PHE A 27 10.92 15.78 4.10
N PHE A 28 9.61 15.85 4.32
CA PHE A 28 8.61 15.30 3.39
C PHE A 28 8.64 16.01 2.03
N GLU A 29 8.87 17.32 2.00
CA GLU A 29 9.10 18.07 0.76
C GLU A 29 10.34 17.55 0.02
N PHE A 30 11.47 17.38 0.71
CA PHE A 30 12.67 16.80 0.13
C PHE A 30 12.43 15.40 -0.46
N LEU A 31 11.73 14.54 0.28
CA LEU A 31 11.42 13.17 -0.16
C LEU A 31 10.52 13.14 -1.39
N THR A 32 9.68 14.16 -1.62
CA THR A 32 8.72 14.20 -2.73
C THR A 32 9.25 14.92 -3.98
N LYS A 33 10.47 15.49 -3.93
CA LYS A 33 11.15 16.04 -5.12
C LYS A 33 11.32 14.98 -6.20
N ALA A 34 11.22 15.40 -7.47
CA ALA A 34 11.26 14.50 -8.62
C ALA A 34 12.57 13.68 -8.65
N GLU A 35 13.71 14.32 -8.40
CA GLU A 35 15.03 13.69 -8.41
C GLU A 35 15.19 12.70 -7.25
N THR A 36 14.72 13.07 -6.04
CA THR A 36 14.75 12.20 -4.86
C THR A 36 13.88 10.96 -5.08
N GLN A 37 12.67 11.13 -5.60
CA GLN A 37 11.77 10.03 -5.91
C GLN A 37 12.27 9.16 -7.06
N TYR A 38 12.83 9.76 -8.11
CA TYR A 38 13.41 8.98 -9.20
C TYR A 38 14.61 8.17 -8.73
N PHE A 39 15.50 8.78 -7.92
CA PHE A 39 16.57 8.05 -7.25
C PHE A 39 16.02 6.86 -6.46
N TRP A 40 15.04 7.08 -5.57
CA TRP A 40 14.45 6.00 -4.79
C TRP A 40 13.83 4.90 -5.66
N HIS A 41 13.07 5.27 -6.69
CA HIS A 41 12.47 4.34 -7.63
C HIS A 41 13.51 3.45 -8.31
N ARG A 42 14.57 4.07 -8.87
CA ARG A 42 15.62 3.36 -9.59
C ARG A 42 16.42 2.43 -8.68
N GLU A 43 16.76 2.87 -7.47
CA GLU A 43 17.62 2.09 -6.56
C GLU A 43 16.84 0.96 -5.86
N THR A 44 15.52 1.07 -5.70
CA THR A 44 14.73 0.12 -4.88
C THR A 44 13.66 -0.65 -5.62
N GLY A 45 13.23 -0.18 -6.79
CA GLY A 45 12.10 -0.73 -7.53
C GLY A 45 10.72 -0.33 -6.98
N TYR A 46 10.62 0.44 -5.89
CA TYR A 46 9.34 1.03 -5.48
C TYR A 46 8.82 1.99 -6.54
N VAL A 47 7.51 2.06 -6.73
CA VAL A 47 6.92 3.01 -7.68
C VAL A 47 7.18 4.46 -7.24
N PRO A 48 7.43 5.41 -8.18
CA PRO A 48 7.51 6.83 -7.84
C PRO A 48 6.14 7.30 -7.34
N ILE A 49 6.12 8.11 -6.28
CA ILE A 49 4.86 8.59 -5.67
C ILE A 49 4.36 9.92 -6.25
N THR A 50 5.09 10.50 -7.21
CA THR A 50 4.73 11.76 -7.88
C THR A 50 4.80 11.61 -9.40
N GLU A 51 3.90 12.28 -10.12
CA GLU A 51 3.88 12.30 -11.59
C GLU A 51 5.17 12.90 -12.16
N ALA A 52 5.72 13.94 -11.51
CA ALA A 52 6.98 14.55 -11.94
C ALA A 52 8.16 13.57 -11.92
N ALA A 53 8.24 12.67 -10.94
CA ALA A 53 9.27 11.65 -10.89
C ALA A 53 9.07 10.56 -11.96
N TYR A 54 7.82 10.20 -12.26
CA TYR A 54 7.51 9.28 -13.36
C TYR A 54 7.92 9.86 -14.72
N GLU A 55 7.57 11.12 -15.00
CA GLU A 55 7.97 11.79 -16.24
C GLU A 55 9.50 11.97 -16.33
N LEU A 56 10.16 12.26 -15.21
CA LEU A 56 11.63 12.31 -15.16
C LEU A 56 12.26 10.94 -15.48
N ALA A 57 11.76 9.86 -14.88
CA ALA A 57 12.23 8.50 -15.16
C ALA A 57 12.03 8.11 -16.64
N LYS A 58 10.90 8.52 -17.21
CA LYS A 58 10.58 8.30 -18.63
C LYS A 58 11.51 9.09 -19.55
N ALA A 59 11.72 10.38 -19.28
CA ALA A 59 12.63 11.23 -20.05
C ALA A 59 14.09 10.77 -19.98
N ASP A 60 14.52 10.23 -18.83
CA ASP A 60 15.83 9.61 -18.65
C ASP A 60 15.99 8.27 -19.41
N GLY A 61 14.91 7.71 -19.96
CA GLY A 61 14.90 6.42 -20.65
C GLY A 61 14.99 5.22 -19.69
N HIS A 62 14.61 5.40 -18.42
CA HIS A 62 14.65 4.34 -17.41
C HIS A 62 13.81 3.13 -17.85
N TYR A 63 12.59 3.38 -18.33
CA TYR A 63 11.65 2.34 -18.73
C TYR A 63 12.03 1.65 -20.05
N ASP A 64 12.84 2.28 -20.91
CA ASP A 64 13.39 1.61 -22.09
C ASP A 64 14.46 0.59 -21.69
N ARG A 65 15.31 0.95 -20.71
CA ARG A 65 16.34 0.06 -20.16
C ARG A 65 15.77 -1.01 -19.24
N PHE A 66 14.72 -0.68 -18.49
CA PHE A 66 14.06 -1.57 -17.53
C PHE A 66 12.54 -1.58 -17.72
N PRO A 67 12.00 -2.21 -18.78
CA PRO A 67 10.57 -2.17 -19.09
C PRO A 67 9.65 -2.67 -17.98
N ALA A 68 10.12 -3.66 -17.19
CA ALA A 68 9.37 -4.19 -16.06
C ALA A 68 9.10 -3.14 -14.97
N ALA A 69 10.00 -2.16 -14.79
CA ALA A 69 9.88 -1.11 -13.76
C ALA A 69 8.65 -0.21 -13.96
N GLU A 70 8.13 -0.11 -15.19
CA GLU A 70 6.94 0.70 -15.49
C GLU A 70 5.62 -0.03 -15.21
N THR A 71 5.66 -1.36 -15.08
CA THR A 71 4.45 -2.20 -15.05
C THR A 71 3.56 -1.86 -13.86
N GLY A 72 4.15 -1.74 -12.67
CA GLY A 72 3.40 -1.40 -11.46
C GLY A 72 2.72 -0.03 -11.56
N ILE A 73 3.39 0.94 -12.17
CA ILE A 73 2.85 2.30 -12.40
C ILE A 73 1.63 2.22 -13.32
N LYS A 74 1.76 1.54 -14.46
CA LYS A 74 0.66 1.33 -15.41
C LYS A 74 -0.54 0.63 -14.77
N GLN A 75 -0.32 -0.35 -13.89
CA GLN A 75 -1.39 -1.03 -13.16
C GLN A 75 -2.13 -0.12 -12.18
N LEU A 76 -1.39 0.74 -11.46
CA LEU A 76 -1.95 1.74 -10.55
C LEU A 76 -2.73 2.84 -11.31
N SER A 77 -2.35 3.15 -12.56
CA SER A 77 -3.01 4.14 -13.42
C SER A 77 -4.24 3.64 -14.18
N LEU A 78 -4.61 2.36 -14.06
CA LEU A 78 -5.84 1.84 -14.67
C LEU A 78 -7.10 2.50 -14.06
N PRO A 79 -8.27 2.43 -14.72
CA PRO A 79 -9.50 2.99 -14.19
C PRO A 79 -9.86 2.48 -12.79
N ALA A 80 -10.11 3.43 -11.88
CA ALA A 80 -10.54 3.21 -10.51
C ALA A 80 -12.07 3.04 -10.41
N GLY A 81 -12.51 2.32 -9.37
CA GLY A 81 -13.91 2.26 -8.94
C GLY A 81 -14.09 2.89 -7.55
N GLU A 82 -15.33 2.90 -7.05
CA GLU A 82 -15.66 3.53 -5.76
C GLU A 82 -14.84 2.95 -4.59
N HIS A 83 -14.62 1.63 -4.58
CA HIS A 83 -13.96 0.91 -3.49
C HIS A 83 -12.57 0.34 -3.86
N THR A 84 -11.89 0.91 -4.88
CA THR A 84 -10.58 0.37 -5.34
C THR A 84 -9.36 1.12 -4.83
N LYS A 85 -9.53 2.14 -4.00
CA LYS A 85 -8.43 3.00 -3.49
C LYS A 85 -7.58 2.33 -2.40
N GLY A 86 -7.83 1.06 -2.09
CA GLY A 86 -7.28 0.33 -0.96
C GLY A 86 -8.29 0.16 0.17
N TYR A 87 -7.86 -0.51 1.24
CA TYR A 87 -8.67 -0.79 2.42
C TYR A 87 -8.15 -0.03 3.64
N ARG A 88 -9.05 0.35 4.55
CA ARG A 88 -8.71 0.94 5.85
C ARG A 88 -9.37 0.12 6.95
N MET A 89 -8.64 -0.89 7.41
CA MET A 89 -9.16 -1.91 8.33
C MET A 89 -8.31 -1.96 9.58
N GLY A 90 -8.94 -1.80 10.74
CA GLY A 90 -8.28 -2.05 12.01
C GLY A 90 -8.02 -3.53 12.23
N PHE A 91 -6.93 -3.85 12.92
CA PHE A 91 -6.44 -5.22 13.08
C PHE A 91 -6.24 -5.98 11.76
N TYR A 92 -5.92 -5.28 10.66
CA TYR A 92 -5.72 -5.91 9.35
C TYR A 92 -4.61 -6.97 9.35
N VAL A 93 -3.56 -6.81 10.16
CA VAL A 93 -2.49 -7.81 10.29
C VAL A 93 -3.06 -9.14 10.77
N GLN A 94 -3.91 -9.12 11.80
CA GLN A 94 -4.58 -10.30 12.34
C GLN A 94 -5.61 -10.87 11.36
N ILE A 95 -6.34 -10.01 10.63
CA ILE A 95 -7.25 -10.44 9.57
C ILE A 95 -6.48 -11.19 8.48
N ARG A 96 -5.29 -10.70 8.10
CA ARG A 96 -4.43 -11.37 7.12
C ARG A 96 -3.93 -12.72 7.61
N ASP A 97 -3.69 -12.90 8.91
CA ASP A 97 -3.33 -14.21 9.47
C ASP A 97 -4.48 -15.22 9.31
N VAL A 98 -5.73 -14.80 9.54
CA VAL A 98 -6.93 -15.62 9.27
C VAL A 98 -7.02 -15.96 7.77
N MET A 99 -6.84 -14.97 6.90
CA MET A 99 -6.86 -15.18 5.45
C MET A 99 -5.79 -16.21 5.02
N ASN A 100 -4.55 -16.05 5.47
CA ASN A 100 -3.45 -16.96 5.13
C ASN A 100 -3.71 -18.38 5.62
N ARG A 101 -4.27 -18.54 6.84
CA ARG A 101 -4.66 -19.85 7.37
C ARG A 101 -5.67 -20.54 6.47
N GLU A 102 -6.75 -19.84 6.13
CA GLU A 102 -7.83 -20.41 5.32
C GLU A 102 -7.41 -20.63 3.85
N TYR A 103 -6.59 -19.75 3.29
CA TYR A 103 -5.98 -19.99 1.97
C TYR A 103 -5.09 -21.22 1.97
N GLY A 104 -4.31 -21.45 3.03
CA GLY A 104 -3.55 -22.68 3.20
C GLY A 104 -4.45 -23.91 3.15
N ARG A 105 -5.56 -23.90 3.88
CA ARG A 105 -6.53 -25.01 3.91
C ARG A 105 -7.23 -25.24 2.57
N ILE A 106 -7.51 -24.17 1.81
CA ILE A 106 -8.01 -24.30 0.43
C ILE A 106 -6.96 -25.02 -0.43
N LEU A 107 -5.71 -24.57 -0.38
CA LEU A 107 -4.63 -25.10 -1.23
C LEU A 107 -4.24 -26.54 -0.89
N THR A 108 -4.46 -26.99 0.36
CA THR A 108 -4.26 -28.38 0.78
C THR A 108 -5.49 -29.26 0.59
N GLY A 109 -6.64 -28.71 0.19
CA GLY A 109 -7.89 -29.45 0.03
C GLY A 109 -8.58 -29.81 1.35
N GLU A 110 -8.19 -29.19 2.47
CA GLU A 110 -8.79 -29.41 3.79
C GLU A 110 -10.17 -28.75 3.96
N THR A 111 -10.50 -27.77 3.11
CA THR A 111 -11.77 -27.05 3.14
C THR A 111 -12.17 -26.59 1.74
N SER A 112 -13.46 -26.39 1.50
CA SER A 112 -13.95 -25.77 0.28
C SER A 112 -13.61 -24.26 0.25
N VAL A 113 -13.63 -23.66 -0.94
CA VAL A 113 -13.46 -22.21 -1.10
C VAL A 113 -14.58 -21.48 -0.36
N GLU A 114 -15.82 -21.94 -0.51
CA GLU A 114 -17.00 -21.36 0.11
C GLU A 114 -16.89 -21.36 1.64
N ASP A 115 -16.52 -22.48 2.26
CA ASP A 115 -16.40 -22.62 3.72
C ASP A 115 -15.24 -21.80 4.29
N ALA A 116 -14.11 -21.76 3.58
CA ALA A 116 -12.97 -20.92 3.94
C ALA A 116 -13.34 -19.45 3.94
N PHE A 117 -13.98 -18.95 2.88
CA PHE A 117 -14.37 -17.55 2.79
C PHE A 117 -15.44 -17.18 3.82
N ALA A 118 -16.40 -18.06 4.12
CA ALA A 118 -17.35 -17.85 5.22
C ALA A 118 -16.65 -17.75 6.58
N THR A 119 -15.61 -18.54 6.80
CA THR A 119 -14.77 -18.50 8.01
C THR A 119 -13.95 -17.21 8.10
N ILE A 120 -13.30 -16.81 6.98
CA ILE A 120 -12.57 -15.53 6.88
C ILE A 120 -13.51 -14.38 7.24
N GLU A 121 -14.69 -14.31 6.64
CA GLU A 121 -15.66 -13.25 6.88
C GLU A 121 -16.07 -13.18 8.36
N LYS A 122 -16.45 -14.32 8.94
CA LYS A 122 -16.87 -14.41 10.35
C LYS A 122 -15.79 -13.91 11.31
N GLU A 123 -14.56 -14.40 11.16
CA GLU A 123 -13.46 -14.05 12.07
C GLU A 123 -12.94 -12.63 11.82
N ALA A 124 -12.87 -12.18 10.55
CA ALA A 124 -12.51 -10.81 10.23
C ALA A 124 -13.52 -9.81 10.80
N ASN A 125 -14.82 -10.08 10.68
CA ASN A 125 -15.86 -9.22 11.25
C ASN A 125 -15.78 -9.16 12.79
N ALA A 126 -15.43 -10.27 13.46
CA ALA A 126 -15.19 -10.26 14.90
C ALA A 126 -13.99 -9.38 15.29
N LEU A 127 -12.90 -9.42 14.52
CA LEU A 127 -11.73 -8.56 14.71
C LEU A 127 -12.06 -7.08 14.49
N LEU A 128 -12.80 -6.76 13.41
CA LEU A 128 -13.25 -5.39 13.14
C LEU A 128 -14.16 -4.86 14.25
N ALA A 129 -15.10 -5.69 14.72
CA ALA A 129 -15.98 -5.32 15.84
C ALA A 129 -15.18 -5.08 17.13
N ARG A 130 -14.11 -5.84 17.37
CA ARG A 130 -13.20 -5.60 18.51
C ARG A 130 -12.42 -4.28 18.35
N PHE A 131 -11.87 -4.02 17.17
CA PHE A 131 -11.16 -2.77 16.88
C PHE A 131 -12.06 -1.55 17.02
N SER A 132 -13.31 -1.63 16.58
CA SER A 132 -14.27 -0.53 16.73
C SER A 132 -14.48 -0.11 18.19
N LYS A 133 -14.24 -1.01 19.15
CA LYS A 133 -14.32 -0.74 20.60
C LYS A 133 -13.03 -0.20 21.20
N THR A 134 -11.93 -0.11 20.45
CA THR A 134 -10.68 0.51 20.92
C THR A 134 -10.58 1.99 20.55
N GLN A 135 -11.54 2.50 19.78
CA GLN A 135 -11.62 3.92 19.40
C GLN A 135 -12.65 4.70 20.24
N SER A 136 -13.25 4.05 21.23
CA SER A 136 -14.14 4.67 22.23
C SER A 136 -13.36 5.19 23.42
#